data_AF-A0A183V8V6-F1
#
_entry.id   AF-A0A183V8V6-F1
#
_cell.length_a   1.000
_cell.length_b   1.000
_cell.length_c   1.000
_cell.angle_alpha   90.00
_cell.angle_beta   90.00
_cell.angle_gamma   90.00
#
_symmetry.space_group_name_H-M   'P 1'
#
loop_
_entity.id
_entity.type
_entity.pdbx_description
1 polymer ?
#
loop_
_entity_poly.entity_id
_entity_poly.type
_entity_poly.pdbx_seq_one_letter_code
_entity_poly.pdbx_strand_id
1 'polypeptide(L)'
;MADSVQESKVKAKRRLTGMFLGSDPCPQSNGRDLLTCAAQEMDHTECCRARGVASTSAGDKCLGFCQMSPGSQFQADVSMLPCWAVLKEIKQCFKDALVTNNR
;
A
#
# COMPACT_ATOMS: atom_id res chain seq x y z
N MET A 1 24.39 -0.44 -11.59
CA MET A 1 23.06 -1.10 -11.62
C MET A 1 22.22 -0.89 -10.35
N ALA A 2 22.82 -0.65 -9.17
CA ALA A 2 22.06 -0.40 -7.94
C ALA A 2 21.33 0.96 -7.92
N ASP A 3 21.93 2.01 -8.49
CA ASP A 3 21.34 3.36 -8.58
C ASP A 3 20.03 3.42 -9.36
N SER A 4 19.97 2.84 -10.56
CA SER A 4 18.78 2.90 -11.42
C SER A 4 17.57 2.16 -10.85
N VAL A 5 17.80 1.12 -10.02
CA VAL A 5 16.74 0.41 -9.29
C VAL A 5 16.18 1.28 -8.16
N GLN A 6 17.04 2.04 -7.47
CA GLN A 6 16.62 2.95 -6.40
C GLN A 6 15.79 4.12 -6.95
N GLU A 7 16.22 4.71 -8.08
CA GLU A 7 15.47 5.77 -8.78
C GLU A 7 14.08 5.31 -9.22
N SER A 8 13.98 4.08 -9.73
CA SER A 8 12.70 3.48 -10.15
C SER A 8 11.72 3.29 -8.98
N LYS A 9 12.21 2.91 -7.80
CA LYS A 9 11.39 2.79 -6.58
C LYS A 9 10.89 4.14 -6.07
N VAL A 10 11.74 5.16 -6.11
CA VAL A 10 11.38 6.55 -5.74
C VAL A 10 10.31 7.08 -6.70
N LYS A 11 10.44 6.81 -8.00
CA LYS A 11 9.47 7.20 -9.03
C LYS A 11 8.11 6.55 -8.82
N ALA A 12 8.08 5.26 -8.48
CA ALA A 12 6.85 4.53 -8.20
C ALA A 12 6.15 5.05 -6.95
N LYS A 13 6.89 5.28 -5.86
CA LYS A 13 6.35 5.86 -4.63
C LYS A 13 5.71 7.23 -4.89
N ARG A 14 6.42 8.12 -5.58
CA ARG A 14 5.93 9.47 -5.92
C ARG A 14 4.66 9.43 -6.78
N ARG A 15 4.63 8.59 -7.82
CA ARG A 15 3.47 8.42 -8.70
C ARG A 15 2.27 7.92 -7.92
N LEU A 16 2.45 6.87 -7.12
CA LEU A 16 1.38 6.30 -6.31
C LEU A 16 0.86 7.31 -5.28
N THR A 17 1.75 8.06 -4.61
CA THR A 17 1.35 9.17 -3.73
C THR A 17 0.55 10.23 -4.49
N GLY A 18 0.99 10.62 -5.68
CA GLY A 18 0.26 11.59 -6.50
C GLY A 18 -1.14 11.10 -6.87
N MET A 19 -1.26 9.83 -7.27
CA MET A 19 -2.54 9.19 -7.59
C MET A 19 -3.46 9.23 -6.38
N PHE A 20 -2.99 8.78 -5.20
CA PHE A 20 -3.79 8.77 -3.96
C PHE A 20 -4.13 10.15 -3.42
N LEU A 21 -3.39 11.20 -3.76
CA LEU A 21 -3.70 12.57 -3.34
C LEU A 21 -4.42 13.38 -4.42
N GLY A 22 -4.73 12.79 -5.58
CA GLY A 22 -5.35 13.48 -6.70
C GLY A 22 -4.46 14.54 -7.36
N SER A 23 -3.14 14.49 -7.15
CA SER A 23 -2.16 15.38 -7.79
C SER A 23 -1.44 14.75 -8.99
N ASP A 24 -1.69 13.46 -9.26
CA ASP A 24 -1.27 12.79 -10.49
C ASP A 24 -2.41 12.82 -11.53
N PRO A 25 -2.10 12.91 -12.84
CA PRO A 25 -3.12 12.80 -13.89
C PRO A 25 -3.87 11.45 -13.87
N CYS A 26 -3.30 10.40 -13.28
CA CYS A 26 -4.02 9.16 -13.04
C CYS A 26 -4.94 9.29 -11.82
N PRO A 27 -6.25 8.98 -11.95
CA PRO A 27 -7.21 9.05 -10.84
C PRO A 27 -6.82 8.21 -9.61
N GLN A 28 -7.33 8.61 -8.44
CA GLN A 28 -7.18 7.87 -7.18
C GLN A 28 -7.60 6.39 -7.31
N SER A 29 -8.65 6.11 -8.09
CA SER A 29 -9.15 4.76 -8.34
C SER A 29 -8.06 3.82 -8.87
N ASN A 30 -7.22 4.28 -9.80
CA ASN A 30 -6.16 3.45 -10.37
C ASN A 30 -5.14 3.01 -9.30
N GLY A 31 -4.88 3.87 -8.30
CA GLY A 31 -3.97 3.55 -7.21
C GLY A 31 -4.57 2.50 -6.28
N ARG A 32 -5.88 2.63 -6.02
CA ARG A 32 -6.66 1.65 -5.29
C ARG A 32 -6.71 0.32 -6.03
N ASP A 33 -7.07 0.30 -7.32
CA ASP A 33 -7.17 -0.90 -8.14
C ASP A 33 -5.85 -1.68 -8.19
N LEU A 34 -4.73 -0.96 -8.31
CA LEU A 34 -3.40 -1.56 -8.27
C LEU A 34 -3.12 -2.27 -6.93
N LEU A 35 -3.46 -1.64 -5.81
CA LEU A 35 -3.26 -2.23 -4.49
C LEU A 35 -4.25 -3.36 -4.19
N THR A 36 -5.50 -3.26 -4.65
CA THR A 36 -6.51 -4.33 -4.61
C THR A 36 -6.02 -5.58 -5.34
N CYS A 37 -5.50 -5.41 -6.56
CA CYS A 37 -4.91 -6.50 -7.33
C CYS A 37 -3.72 -7.13 -6.58
N ALA A 38 -2.81 -6.30 -6.05
CA ALA A 38 -1.64 -6.80 -5.31
C ALA A 38 -2.03 -7.56 -4.04
N ALA A 39 -3.10 -7.16 -3.35
CA ALA A 39 -3.58 -7.80 -2.14
C ALA A 39 -4.36 -9.10 -2.36
N GLN A 40 -4.58 -9.51 -3.61
CA GLN A 40 -5.44 -10.64 -3.99
C GLN A 40 -6.87 -10.52 -3.41
N GLU A 41 -7.38 -9.30 -3.27
CA GLU A 41 -8.71 -9.04 -2.70
C GLU A 41 -8.89 -9.52 -1.23
N MET A 42 -7.79 -9.79 -0.52
CA MET A 42 -7.79 -10.31 0.86
C MET A 42 -7.56 -9.23 1.92
N ASP A 43 -7.90 -9.56 3.17
CA ASP A 43 -7.55 -8.76 4.36
C ASP A 43 -6.19 -9.21 4.92
N HIS A 44 -5.24 -8.27 4.99
CA HIS A 44 -3.88 -8.48 5.52
C HIS A 44 -3.65 -7.80 6.87
N THR A 45 -4.71 -7.35 7.56
CA THR A 45 -4.62 -6.54 8.79
C THR A 45 -3.81 -7.22 9.88
N GLU A 46 -3.97 -8.54 10.06
CA GLU A 46 -3.21 -9.30 11.06
C GLU A 46 -1.71 -9.26 10.77
N CYS A 47 -1.30 -9.58 9.54
CA CYS A 47 0.09 -9.47 9.11
C CYS A 47 0.63 -8.04 9.26
N CYS A 48 -0.15 -7.05 8.87
CA CYS A 48 0.23 -5.65 8.97
C CYS A 48 0.44 -5.18 10.42
N ARG A 49 -0.42 -5.60 11.36
CA ARG A 49 -0.23 -5.31 12.78
C ARG A 49 1.04 -5.96 13.30
N ALA A 50 1.27 -7.23 12.97
CA ALA A 50 2.49 -7.95 13.37
C ALA A 50 3.78 -7.31 12.82
N ARG A 51 3.70 -6.66 11.66
CA ARG A 51 4.82 -5.95 11.02
C ARG A 51 4.92 -4.45 11.38
N GLY A 52 4.11 -3.98 12.32
CA GLY A 52 4.21 -2.59 12.81
C GLY A 52 3.67 -1.53 11.86
N VAL A 53 2.75 -1.85 10.94
CA VAL A 53 2.18 -0.87 10.00
C VAL A 53 1.46 0.28 10.73
N ALA A 54 0.88 0.01 11.89
CA ALA A 54 0.23 1.03 12.72
C ALA A 54 1.21 1.87 13.58
N SER A 55 2.52 1.63 13.53
CA SER A 55 3.50 2.33 14.38
C SER A 55 3.91 3.71 13.86
N THR A 56 3.33 4.17 12.74
CA THR A 56 3.61 5.50 12.20
C THR A 56 2.84 6.58 12.96
N SER A 57 3.15 7.85 12.70
CA SER A 57 2.36 8.97 13.25
C SER A 57 0.91 9.03 12.74
N ALA A 58 0.55 8.27 11.69
CA ALA A 58 -0.83 8.13 11.22
C ALA A 58 -1.58 6.98 11.91
N GLY A 59 -0.90 6.17 12.74
CA GLY A 59 -1.52 5.12 13.54
C GLY A 59 -2.27 4.08 12.71
N ASP A 60 -3.43 3.67 13.22
CA ASP A 60 -4.30 2.66 12.60
C ASP A 60 -4.84 3.06 11.22
N LYS A 61 -4.76 4.35 10.81
CA LYS A 61 -5.12 4.76 9.45
C LYS A 61 -4.32 4.00 8.39
N CYS A 62 -3.08 3.62 8.71
CA CYS A 62 -2.24 2.84 7.80
C CYS A 62 -2.75 1.41 7.57
N LEU A 63 -3.53 0.86 8.50
CA LEU A 63 -4.14 -0.47 8.34
C LEU A 63 -5.21 -0.48 7.24
N GLY A 64 -5.75 0.67 6.85
CA GLY A 64 -6.64 0.77 5.69
C GLY A 64 -5.96 0.32 4.38
N PHE A 65 -4.63 0.47 4.27
CA PHE A 65 -3.88 -0.05 3.14
C PHE A 65 -3.71 -1.58 3.15
N CYS A 66 -4.00 -2.23 4.27
CA CYS A 66 -3.94 -3.69 4.42
C CYS A 66 -5.26 -4.37 4.05
N GLN A 67 -6.34 -3.59 3.98
CA GLN A 67 -7.69 -4.03 3.61
C GLN A 67 -8.03 -3.55 2.20
N MET A 68 -7.35 -4.14 1.23
CA MET A 68 -7.51 -3.84 -0.19
C MET A 68 -8.42 -4.88 -0.86
N SER A 69 -9.62 -5.07 -0.28
CA SER A 69 -10.68 -5.90 -0.84
C SER A 69 -11.70 -5.05 -1.63
N PRO A 70 -12.41 -5.61 -2.63
CA PRO A 70 -13.40 -4.89 -3.43
C PRO A 70 -14.52 -4.23 -2.62
N GLY A 71 -14.85 -4.77 -1.44
CA GLY A 71 -15.89 -4.24 -0.55
C GLY A 71 -15.43 -3.15 0.43
N SER A 72 -14.13 -2.83 0.49
CA SER A 72 -13.60 -1.85 1.44
C SER A 72 -13.81 -0.41 0.92
N GLN A 73 -14.44 0.43 1.73
CA GLN A 73 -14.69 1.86 1.45
C GLN A 73 -13.46 2.75 1.69
N PHE A 74 -12.28 2.15 1.76
CA PHE A 74 -11.05 2.86 2.07
C PHE A 74 -10.72 3.91 1.02
N GLN A 75 -10.55 5.16 1.46
CA GLN A 75 -10.06 6.27 0.66
C GLN A 75 -8.84 6.87 1.36
N ALA A 76 -7.73 6.96 0.65
CA ALA A 76 -6.52 7.56 1.18
C ALA A 76 -6.60 9.09 1.09
N ASP A 77 -6.10 9.76 2.12
CA ASP A 77 -5.99 11.21 2.16
C ASP A 77 -4.58 11.65 2.62
N VAL A 78 -4.36 12.97 2.67
CA VAL A 78 -3.07 13.57 3.07
C VAL A 78 -2.63 13.20 4.49
N SER A 79 -3.55 12.88 5.40
CA SER A 79 -3.23 12.49 6.77
C SER A 79 -2.57 11.10 6.84
N MET A 80 -2.66 10.32 5.76
CA MET A 80 -2.06 8.99 5.64
C MET A 80 -0.68 9.00 4.95
N LEU A 81 -0.13 10.17 4.62
CA LEU A 81 1.23 10.31 4.09
C LEU A 81 2.31 9.59 4.93
N PRO A 82 2.25 9.56 6.28
CA PRO A 82 3.21 8.79 7.09
C PRO A 82 3.22 7.29 6.80
N CYS A 83 2.11 6.72 6.30
CA CYS A 83 2.01 5.29 5.96
C CYS A 83 2.95 4.88 4.83
N TRP A 84 3.43 5.83 4.02
CA TRP A 84 4.42 5.57 2.99
C TRP A 84 5.79 5.12 3.53
N ALA A 85 6.07 5.33 4.82
CA ALA A 85 7.26 4.81 5.49
C ALA A 85 7.18 3.28 5.67
N VAL A 86 5.97 2.73 5.82
CA VAL A 86 5.71 1.30 6.06
C VAL A 86 5.15 0.56 4.84
N LEU A 87 5.21 1.19 3.65
CA LEU A 87 4.74 0.58 2.40
C LEU A 87 5.47 -0.73 2.08
N LYS A 88 6.72 -0.87 2.52
CA LYS A 88 7.50 -2.09 2.30
C LYS A 88 6.89 -3.27 3.06
N GLU A 89 6.47 -3.03 4.30
CA GLU A 89 5.88 -4.00 5.22
C GLU A 89 4.50 -4.44 4.71
N ILE A 90 3.68 -3.50 4.24
CA ILE A 90 2.39 -3.79 3.59
C ILE A 90 2.59 -4.71 2.38
N LYS A 91 3.50 -4.35 1.46
CA LYS A 91 3.78 -5.18 0.28
C LYS A 91 4.35 -6.56 0.62
N GLN A 92 5.06 -6.68 1.74
CA GLN A 92 5.57 -7.97 2.18
C GLN A 92 4.42 -8.89 2.61
N CYS A 93 3.38 -8.37 3.29
CA CYS A 93 2.18 -9.15 3.59
C CYS A 93 1.49 -9.67 2.32
N PHE A 94 1.32 -8.80 1.32
CA PHE A 94 0.74 -9.21 0.03
C PHE A 94 1.55 -10.33 -0.63
N LYS A 95 2.87 -10.20 -0.61
CA LYS A 95 3.78 -11.24 -1.12
C LYS A 95 3.70 -12.54 -0.33
N ASP A 96 3.63 -12.48 1.00
CA ASP A 96 3.58 -13.68 1.83
C ASP A 96 2.29 -14.48 1.59
N ALA A 97 1.16 -13.79 1.39
CA ALA A 97 -0.10 -14.42 1.01
C ALA A 97 -0.02 -15.09 -0.37
N LEU A 98 0.62 -14.45 -1.36
CA LEU A 98 0.87 -15.04 -2.69
C LEU A 98 1.67 -16.35 -2.60
N VAL A 99 2.67 -16.42 -1.72
CA VAL A 99 3.50 -17.62 -1.54
C VAL A 99 2.73 -18.71 -0.79
N THR A 100 1.86 -18.33 0.15
CA THR A 100 1.10 -19.27 0.98
C THR A 100 -0.11 -19.85 0.24
N ASN A 101 -0.81 -19.05 -0.57
CA ASN A 101 -2.02 -19.44 -1.29
C ASN A 101 -1.76 -20.27 -2.56
N ASN A 102 -0.54 -20.25 -3.10
CA ASN A 102 -0.14 -21.06 -4.26
C ASN A 102 0.54 -22.37 -3.85
N ARG A 103 0.20 -22.90 -2.67
CA ARG A 103 0.72 -24.16 -2.13
C ARG A 103 -0.39 -25.18 -1.94
#